data_AF-A0A183CWP4-F1
#
_entry.id   AF-A0A183CWP4-F1
#
_cell.length_a   1.000
_cell.length_b   1.000
_cell.length_c   1.000
_cell.angle_alpha   90.00
_cell.angle_beta   90.00
_cell.angle_gamma   90.00
#
_symmetry.space_group_name_H-M   'P 1'
#
loop_
_entity.id
_entity.type
_entity.pdbx_description
1 polymer ?
#
loop_
_entity_poly.entity_id
_entity_poly.type
_entity_poly.pdbx_seq_one_letter_code
_entity_poly.pdbx_strand_id
1 'polypeptide(L)'
;LMAYFSVLLGPVIYTLAVSALENGLARTPPMGWMSWTKFYCEMDCVRHPFSCIHERLYMDMADRMVEDGYLEAGYQYVHVDDCWMERQRDQYGRLVADRQRFPHGMAALADYASSHRSMHRRGLKFGIYEDYGTATCAGFPGSYQHTKVDADTFAAWQVDYLKLDGCNINVDLMPSGYAEMGRMLNLTGRPIVDYHLIGQHCNLWRNFDDIKRSWASIKSIIDYYDHNQDKHIPAQGPGRWHDPDMIIVGNTEITVDQAKVQMSIWSIWSSPLIMSNDLRMIAPVFREILLNRLVIAIDQDPLGIMGRLVANVSFFALRM
;
A
#
# COMPACT_ATOMS: atom_id res chain seq x y z
N LEU A 1 34.86 59.71 -20.93
CA LEU A 1 33.69 59.27 -20.13
C LEU A 1 34.13 58.07 -19.30
N MET A 2 33.75 57.96 -18.03
CA MET A 2 33.85 56.71 -17.28
C MET A 2 32.54 55.94 -17.41
N ALA A 3 32.60 54.66 -17.78
CA ALA A 3 31.45 53.77 -17.83
C ALA A 3 31.50 52.83 -16.61
N TYR A 4 30.55 52.97 -15.69
CA TYR A 4 30.38 52.04 -14.58
C TYR A 4 29.61 50.81 -15.06
N PHE A 5 30.22 49.63 -15.01
CA PHE A 5 29.52 48.36 -15.17
C PHE A 5 28.93 47.92 -13.83
N SER A 6 27.63 48.14 -13.66
CA SER A 6 26.86 47.64 -12.52
C SER A 6 26.54 46.14 -12.70
N VAL A 7 27.30 45.29 -12.00
CA VAL A 7 27.02 43.84 -11.96
C VAL A 7 25.78 43.57 -11.10
N LEU A 8 24.67 43.26 -11.73
CA LEU A 8 23.46 42.79 -11.06
C LEU A 8 23.62 41.33 -10.61
N LEU A 9 23.97 41.13 -9.34
CA LEU A 9 23.88 39.84 -8.68
C LEU A 9 22.39 39.50 -8.45
N GLY A 10 21.82 38.70 -9.35
CA GLY A 10 20.49 38.11 -9.16
C GLY A 10 20.46 37.14 -7.97
N PRO A 11 19.31 36.98 -7.28
CA PRO A 11 19.21 36.09 -6.14
C PRO A 11 19.37 34.62 -6.58
N VAL A 12 20.36 33.94 -6.02
CA VAL A 12 20.50 32.47 -6.18
C VAL A 12 19.39 31.80 -5.38
N ILE A 13 18.35 31.35 -6.08
CA ILE A 13 17.28 30.54 -5.47
C ILE A 13 17.86 29.15 -5.19
N TYR A 14 18.28 28.93 -3.95
CA TYR A 14 18.59 27.60 -3.45
C TYR A 14 17.29 26.80 -3.32
N THR A 15 16.94 26.06 -4.36
CA THR A 15 15.93 25.01 -4.26
C THR A 15 16.43 23.94 -3.30
N LEU A 16 15.74 23.77 -2.16
CA LEU A 16 15.98 22.65 -1.25
C LEU A 16 15.49 21.37 -1.92
N ALA A 17 16.38 20.75 -2.71
CA ALA A 17 16.13 19.45 -3.31
C ALA A 17 16.05 18.39 -2.20
N VAL A 18 14.82 18.01 -1.83
CA VAL A 18 14.57 16.87 -0.95
C VAL A 18 14.93 15.61 -1.73
N SER A 19 16.14 15.07 -1.51
CA SER A 19 16.50 13.74 -2.01
C SER A 19 15.46 12.74 -1.55
N ALA A 20 14.83 12.00 -2.46
CA ALA A 20 13.80 11.00 -2.16
C ALA A 20 14.35 9.58 -2.38
N LEU A 21 13.50 8.55 -2.27
CA LEU A 21 13.89 7.20 -2.64
C LEU A 21 13.98 7.05 -4.15
N GLU A 22 15.19 6.85 -4.65
CA GLU A 22 15.45 6.56 -6.06
C GLU A 22 15.72 5.06 -6.30
N ASN A 23 14.84 4.18 -5.78
CA ASN A 23 14.83 2.74 -6.08
C ASN A 23 14.22 2.41 -7.46
N GLY A 24 13.70 3.41 -8.17
CA GLY A 24 13.05 3.26 -9.47
C GLY A 24 11.57 2.85 -9.44
N LEU A 25 11.02 2.49 -8.27
CA LEU A 25 9.65 2.00 -8.13
C LEU A 25 8.62 3.13 -7.95
N ALA A 26 7.34 2.76 -8.01
CA ALA A 26 6.17 3.60 -7.71
C ALA A 26 6.19 5.00 -8.34
N ARG A 27 6.61 5.11 -9.62
CA ARG A 27 6.60 6.40 -10.35
C ARG A 27 5.18 6.94 -10.60
N THR A 28 4.19 6.06 -10.51
CA THR A 28 2.76 6.35 -10.26
C THR A 28 2.32 5.63 -8.97
N PRO A 29 1.13 5.95 -8.40
CA PRO A 29 0.64 5.28 -7.19
C PRO A 29 0.53 3.75 -7.37
N PRO A 30 0.90 2.93 -6.37
CA PRO A 30 0.74 1.47 -6.47
C PRO A 30 -0.74 1.06 -6.58
N MET A 31 -1.05 0.20 -7.56
CA MET A 31 -2.38 -0.40 -7.75
C MET A 31 -2.33 -1.91 -7.46
N GLY A 32 -3.28 -2.43 -6.69
CA GLY A 32 -3.28 -3.85 -6.31
C GLY A 32 -4.45 -4.28 -5.44
N TRP A 33 -4.24 -5.31 -4.63
CA TRP A 33 -5.20 -5.89 -3.69
C TRP A 33 -4.51 -6.33 -2.39
N MET A 34 -5.18 -6.16 -1.24
CA MET A 34 -4.69 -6.50 0.11
C MET A 34 -5.81 -7.15 0.95
N SER A 35 -5.45 -8.14 1.78
CA SER A 35 -6.44 -8.91 2.55
C SER A 35 -7.12 -8.17 3.71
N TRP A 36 -6.52 -7.13 4.29
CA TRP A 36 -6.86 -6.64 5.64
C TRP A 36 -8.32 -6.20 5.82
N THR A 37 -8.79 -5.12 5.19
CA THR A 37 -10.14 -4.57 5.51
C THR A 37 -11.32 -5.50 5.19
N LYS A 38 -11.14 -6.49 4.30
CA LYS A 38 -12.16 -7.52 4.02
C LYS A 38 -12.04 -8.78 4.89
N PHE A 39 -10.84 -9.34 5.01
CA PHE A 39 -10.62 -10.67 5.60
C PHE A 39 -10.00 -10.62 7.01
N TYR A 40 -9.42 -9.47 7.40
CA TYR A 40 -8.78 -9.20 8.68
C TYR A 40 -7.84 -10.35 9.10
N CYS A 41 -7.93 -10.80 10.35
CA CYS A 41 -7.12 -11.87 10.93
C CYS A 41 -7.92 -13.20 11.05
N GLU A 42 -8.78 -13.51 10.07
CA GLU A 42 -9.53 -14.77 10.10
C GLU A 42 -8.59 -15.97 9.88
N MET A 43 -8.60 -16.92 10.81
CA MET A 43 -7.68 -18.07 10.83
C MET A 43 -8.40 -19.41 10.98
N ASP A 44 -9.69 -19.43 11.31
CA ASP A 44 -10.48 -20.66 11.40
C ASP A 44 -10.88 -21.15 10.01
N CYS A 45 -9.92 -21.73 9.29
CA CYS A 45 -10.15 -22.32 7.96
C CYS A 45 -11.11 -23.52 7.95
N VAL A 46 -11.58 -24.00 9.11
CA VAL A 46 -12.62 -25.03 9.19
C VAL A 46 -14.01 -24.41 9.13
N ARG A 47 -14.25 -23.29 9.83
CA ARG A 47 -15.52 -22.53 9.76
C ARG A 47 -15.57 -21.57 8.58
N HIS A 48 -14.42 -21.02 8.19
CA HIS A 48 -14.28 -19.95 7.21
C HIS A 48 -13.33 -20.33 6.04
N PRO A 49 -13.50 -21.50 5.38
CA PRO A 49 -12.56 -22.07 4.40
C PRO A 49 -12.33 -21.22 3.13
N PHE A 50 -13.18 -20.23 2.87
CA PHE A 50 -13.06 -19.32 1.73
C PHE A 50 -12.57 -17.91 2.12
N SER A 51 -12.52 -17.58 3.41
CA SER A 51 -12.21 -16.23 3.92
C SER A 51 -11.13 -16.19 4.99
N CYS A 52 -10.60 -17.33 5.43
CA CYS A 52 -9.41 -17.36 6.27
C CYS A 52 -8.14 -16.97 5.49
N ILE A 53 -7.16 -16.43 6.22
CA ILE A 53 -5.83 -16.06 5.74
C ILE A 53 -5.05 -17.34 5.45
N HIS A 54 -5.11 -17.79 4.20
CA HIS A 54 -4.59 -19.07 3.70
C HIS A 54 -4.13 -18.90 2.24
N GLU A 55 -3.08 -19.59 1.78
CA GLU A 55 -2.46 -19.42 0.44
C GLU A 55 -3.48 -19.42 -0.71
N ARG A 56 -4.50 -20.28 -0.62
CA ARG A 56 -5.62 -20.34 -1.57
C ARG A 56 -6.43 -19.06 -1.69
N LEU A 57 -6.64 -18.29 -0.61
CA LEU A 57 -7.33 -16.99 -0.70
C LEU A 57 -6.60 -16.08 -1.70
N TYR A 58 -5.27 -16.00 -1.57
CA TYR A 58 -4.43 -15.18 -2.44
C TYR A 58 -4.36 -15.73 -3.86
N MET A 59 -4.32 -17.06 -4.06
CA MET A 59 -4.42 -17.67 -5.39
C MET A 59 -5.77 -17.40 -6.07
N ASP A 60 -6.88 -17.57 -5.34
CA ASP A 60 -8.24 -17.30 -5.83
C ASP A 60 -8.38 -15.83 -6.31
N MET A 61 -7.81 -14.88 -5.57
CA MET A 61 -7.85 -13.45 -5.91
C MET A 61 -6.90 -13.11 -7.06
N ALA A 62 -5.70 -13.71 -7.09
CA ALA A 62 -4.75 -13.56 -8.19
C ALA A 62 -5.31 -14.08 -9.53
N ASP A 63 -6.04 -15.20 -9.52
CA ASP A 63 -6.75 -15.69 -10.70
C ASP A 63 -7.80 -14.67 -11.17
N ARG A 64 -8.64 -14.12 -10.27
CA ARG A 64 -9.62 -13.08 -10.64
C ARG A 64 -8.96 -11.80 -11.13
N MET A 65 -7.83 -11.38 -10.54
CA MET A 65 -7.13 -10.18 -10.99
C MET A 65 -6.64 -10.29 -12.44
N VAL A 66 -6.24 -11.48 -12.88
CA VAL A 66 -5.90 -11.73 -14.29
C VAL A 66 -7.15 -11.88 -15.16
N GLU A 67 -8.07 -12.77 -14.79
CA GLU A 67 -9.22 -13.16 -15.61
C GLU A 67 -10.25 -12.04 -15.80
N ASP A 68 -10.47 -11.23 -14.76
CA ASP A 68 -11.50 -10.18 -14.75
C ASP A 68 -10.97 -8.79 -15.17
N GLY A 69 -9.74 -8.73 -15.69
CA GLY A 69 -9.16 -7.52 -16.30
C GLY A 69 -8.54 -6.50 -15.33
N TYR A 70 -8.38 -6.81 -14.05
CA TYR A 70 -7.76 -5.90 -13.07
C TYR A 70 -6.26 -5.69 -13.36
N LEU A 71 -5.52 -6.74 -13.71
CA LEU A 71 -4.12 -6.64 -14.12
C LEU A 71 -3.97 -5.79 -15.40
N GLU A 72 -4.88 -5.96 -16.36
CA GLU A 72 -4.93 -5.14 -17.58
C GLU A 72 -5.26 -3.66 -17.27
N ALA A 73 -5.97 -3.40 -16.17
CA ALA A 73 -6.25 -2.07 -15.63
C ALA A 73 -5.13 -1.50 -14.73
N GLY A 74 -4.03 -2.24 -14.52
CA GLY A 74 -2.85 -1.79 -13.77
C GLY A 74 -2.73 -2.35 -12.34
N TYR A 75 -3.79 -2.97 -11.80
CA TYR A 75 -3.78 -3.60 -10.48
C TYR A 75 -2.87 -4.84 -10.49
N GLN A 76 -1.62 -4.66 -10.05
CA GLN A 76 -0.55 -5.65 -10.25
C GLN A 76 -0.06 -6.31 -8.97
N TYR A 77 -0.24 -5.70 -7.79
CA TYR A 77 0.20 -6.26 -6.51
C TYR A 77 -0.89 -7.11 -5.84
N VAL A 78 -0.52 -8.29 -5.33
CA VAL A 78 -1.35 -9.11 -4.41
C VAL A 78 -0.63 -9.19 -3.07
N HIS A 79 -1.27 -8.67 -2.02
CA HIS A 79 -0.64 -8.42 -0.72
C HIS A 79 -1.25 -9.26 0.41
N VAL A 80 -0.39 -10.07 1.06
CA VAL A 80 -0.66 -10.76 2.32
C VAL A 80 -0.47 -9.81 3.49
N ASP A 81 -1.55 -9.47 4.22
CA ASP A 81 -1.47 -8.65 5.44
C ASP A 81 -1.18 -9.50 6.71
N ASP A 82 -1.39 -8.96 7.92
CA ASP A 82 -1.06 -9.63 9.21
C ASP A 82 -1.70 -11.04 9.35
N CYS A 83 -1.23 -11.80 10.34
CA CYS A 83 -1.67 -13.15 10.70
C CYS A 83 -1.28 -14.27 9.73
N TRP A 84 -0.34 -14.03 8.81
CA TRP A 84 0.13 -15.05 7.85
C TRP A 84 1.12 -16.08 8.43
N MET A 85 1.77 -15.74 9.54
CA MET A 85 2.93 -16.46 10.09
C MET A 85 2.59 -17.39 11.28
N GLU A 86 3.52 -18.28 11.59
CA GLU A 86 3.57 -19.04 12.85
C GLU A 86 3.79 -18.10 14.05
N ARG A 87 3.35 -18.50 15.24
CA ARG A 87 3.58 -17.73 16.47
C ARG A 87 5.03 -17.75 17.00
N GLN A 88 5.94 -18.44 16.30
CA GLN A 88 7.34 -18.55 16.66
C GLN A 88 8.22 -18.54 15.40
N ARG A 89 9.32 -17.80 15.47
CA ARG A 89 10.43 -17.83 14.50
C ARG A 89 11.13 -19.21 14.53
N ASP A 90 11.86 -19.56 13.47
CA ASP A 90 12.64 -20.80 13.45
C ASP A 90 13.93 -20.71 14.30
N GLN A 91 14.67 -21.82 14.39
CA GLN A 91 15.93 -21.90 15.16
C GLN A 91 17.05 -20.97 14.67
N TYR A 92 16.88 -20.30 13.53
CA TYR A 92 17.78 -19.30 12.96
C TYR A 92 17.22 -17.87 13.08
N GLY A 93 16.11 -17.69 13.81
CA GLY A 93 15.45 -16.40 14.00
C GLY A 93 14.58 -15.96 12.83
N ARG A 94 14.37 -16.79 11.81
CA ARG A 94 13.59 -16.41 10.61
C ARG A 94 12.09 -16.53 10.84
N LEU A 95 11.32 -15.66 10.20
CA LEU A 95 9.87 -15.80 10.09
C LEU A 95 9.48 -17.10 9.38
N VAL A 96 8.36 -17.69 9.78
CA VAL A 96 7.85 -18.96 9.23
C VAL A 96 6.39 -18.78 8.88
N ALA A 97 5.99 -19.10 7.65
CA ALA A 97 4.58 -19.08 7.26
C ALA A 97 3.82 -20.20 7.99
N ASP A 98 2.57 -19.95 8.38
CA ASP A 98 1.74 -20.96 9.07
C ASP A 98 1.66 -22.24 8.24
N ARG A 99 2.14 -23.36 8.81
CA ARG A 99 2.31 -24.61 8.05
C ARG A 99 1.00 -25.29 7.65
N GLN A 100 -0.13 -24.91 8.23
CA GLN A 100 -1.45 -25.42 7.87
C GLN A 100 -2.14 -24.53 6.84
N ARG A 101 -1.92 -23.21 6.92
CA ARG A 101 -2.58 -22.21 6.06
C ARG A 101 -1.76 -21.79 4.83
N PHE A 102 -0.44 -21.97 4.87
CA PHE A 102 0.49 -21.75 3.76
C PHE A 102 1.44 -22.96 3.61
N PRO A 103 0.93 -24.19 3.41
CA PRO A 103 1.74 -25.41 3.37
C PRO A 103 2.85 -25.40 2.30
N HIS A 104 2.74 -24.59 1.23
CA HIS A 104 3.81 -24.44 0.23
C HIS A 104 4.80 -23.29 0.55
N GLY A 105 4.49 -22.43 1.52
CA GLY A 105 5.30 -21.30 1.96
C GLY A 105 5.29 -20.07 1.01
N MET A 106 5.72 -18.92 1.54
CA MET A 106 5.61 -17.64 0.81
C MET A 106 6.43 -17.57 -0.48
N ALA A 107 7.61 -18.19 -0.52
CA ALA A 107 8.40 -18.29 -1.76
C ALA A 107 7.61 -18.98 -2.89
N ALA A 108 6.75 -19.96 -2.57
CA ALA A 108 5.93 -20.62 -3.57
C ALA A 108 4.73 -19.77 -4.02
N LEU A 109 4.16 -18.98 -3.09
CA LEU A 109 3.08 -18.04 -3.40
C LEU A 109 3.57 -16.93 -4.33
N ALA A 110 4.77 -16.37 -4.08
CA ALA A 110 5.44 -15.40 -4.94
C ALA A 110 5.87 -15.99 -6.29
N ASP A 111 6.78 -16.98 -6.27
CA ASP A 111 7.36 -17.59 -7.48
C ASP A 111 7.80 -19.05 -7.30
N TYR A 112 6.83 -19.97 -7.23
CA TYR A 112 7.14 -21.38 -7.40
C TYR A 112 7.46 -21.71 -8.86
N ALA A 113 8.74 -21.95 -9.16
CA ALA A 113 9.23 -22.16 -10.53
C ALA A 113 8.47 -23.24 -11.33
N SER A 114 7.88 -24.25 -10.68
CA SER A 114 7.11 -25.34 -11.29
C SER A 114 5.58 -25.22 -11.14
N SER A 115 5.05 -24.17 -10.52
CA SER A 115 3.60 -23.92 -10.46
C SER A 115 3.21 -22.83 -11.45
N HIS A 116 2.23 -23.10 -12.30
CA HIS A 116 1.57 -22.08 -13.12
C HIS A 116 0.65 -21.15 -12.30
N ARG A 117 0.64 -21.26 -10.96
CA ARG A 117 -0.28 -20.54 -10.05
C ARG A 117 0.40 -19.68 -8.98
N SER A 118 1.69 -19.35 -9.11
CA SER A 118 2.33 -18.29 -8.29
C SER A 118 2.03 -16.88 -8.84
N MET A 119 2.30 -15.82 -8.08
CA MET A 119 2.05 -14.44 -8.52
C MET A 119 2.84 -14.08 -9.77
N HIS A 120 4.15 -14.32 -9.77
CA HIS A 120 5.02 -13.86 -10.86
C HIS A 120 4.74 -14.61 -12.17
N ARG A 121 4.26 -15.87 -12.08
CA ARG A 121 3.81 -16.66 -13.23
C ARG A 121 2.50 -16.15 -13.86
N ARG A 122 1.74 -15.31 -13.16
CA ARG A 122 0.58 -14.57 -13.68
C ARG A 122 0.93 -13.16 -14.20
N GLY A 123 2.18 -12.72 -14.07
CA GLY A 123 2.55 -11.30 -14.29
C GLY A 123 2.13 -10.37 -13.15
N LEU A 124 1.69 -10.93 -12.01
CA LEU A 124 1.41 -10.20 -10.78
C LEU A 124 2.68 -10.09 -9.92
N LYS A 125 2.65 -9.16 -8.97
CA LYS A 125 3.68 -8.87 -7.96
C LYS A 125 3.24 -9.34 -6.58
N PHE A 126 4.16 -9.83 -5.76
CA PHE A 126 3.84 -10.32 -4.42
C PHE A 126 4.20 -9.32 -3.31
N GLY A 127 3.21 -8.97 -2.47
CA GLY A 127 3.40 -8.14 -1.29
C GLY A 127 3.24 -8.94 0.02
N ILE A 128 4.03 -8.60 1.03
CA ILE A 128 3.96 -9.17 2.38
C ILE A 128 3.85 -8.08 3.45
N TYR A 129 3.33 -8.43 4.60
CA TYR A 129 3.24 -7.60 5.80
C TYR A 129 4.27 -8.03 6.83
N GLU A 130 4.81 -7.05 7.55
CA GLU A 130 5.56 -7.24 8.79
C GLU A 130 5.32 -6.03 9.71
N ASP A 131 5.77 -6.09 10.97
CA ASP A 131 5.74 -4.97 11.92
C ASP A 131 7.16 -4.63 12.40
N TYR A 132 7.56 -3.36 12.46
CA TYR A 132 8.87 -2.97 13.00
C TYR A 132 9.05 -3.33 14.48
N GLY A 133 7.96 -3.43 15.23
CA GLY A 133 7.97 -3.62 16.67
C GLY A 133 8.29 -5.03 17.16
N THR A 134 8.05 -5.24 18.46
CA THR A 134 8.33 -6.52 19.12
C THR A 134 7.31 -7.61 18.77
N ALA A 135 6.12 -7.21 18.33
CA ALA A 135 5.07 -8.07 17.82
C ALA A 135 4.19 -7.29 16.84
N THR A 136 3.55 -8.00 15.89
CA THR A 136 2.54 -7.41 14.99
C THR A 136 1.31 -6.95 15.75
N CYS A 137 0.45 -6.15 15.10
CA CYS A 137 -0.79 -5.67 15.70
C CYS A 137 -1.72 -6.81 16.17
N ALA A 138 -1.71 -7.98 15.53
CA ALA A 138 -2.42 -9.19 15.97
C ALA A 138 -1.60 -10.14 16.89
N GLY A 139 -0.39 -9.74 17.30
CA GLY A 139 0.45 -10.47 18.25
C GLY A 139 1.21 -11.66 17.66
N PHE A 140 1.74 -11.51 16.44
CA PHE A 140 2.72 -12.41 15.84
C PHE A 140 4.16 -11.84 15.99
N PRO A 141 5.24 -12.59 15.75
CA PRO A 141 6.61 -12.10 15.97
C PRO A 141 7.01 -10.95 15.03
N GLY A 142 7.25 -9.74 15.56
CA GLY A 142 7.66 -8.57 14.77
C GLY A 142 9.16 -8.53 14.46
N SER A 143 9.58 -7.57 13.63
CA SER A 143 10.96 -7.38 13.13
C SER A 143 11.91 -6.65 14.08
N TYR A 144 11.51 -6.21 15.28
CA TYR A 144 12.45 -5.53 16.19
C TYR A 144 13.64 -6.45 16.51
N GLN A 145 14.85 -5.94 16.30
CA GLN A 145 16.13 -6.68 16.38
C GLN A 145 16.30 -7.84 15.36
N HIS A 146 15.37 -8.00 14.41
CA HIS A 146 15.37 -9.03 13.36
C HIS A 146 15.37 -8.45 11.93
N THR A 147 15.27 -7.13 11.76
CA THR A 147 15.33 -6.34 10.52
C THR A 147 16.17 -6.97 9.39
N LYS A 148 17.45 -7.30 9.63
CA LYS A 148 18.33 -7.87 8.61
C LYS A 148 17.94 -9.30 8.17
N VAL A 149 17.58 -10.17 9.11
CA VAL A 149 17.19 -11.56 8.79
C VAL A 149 15.82 -11.61 8.10
N ASP A 150 14.93 -10.68 8.42
CA ASP A 150 13.62 -10.56 7.78
C ASP A 150 13.74 -9.99 6.36
N ALA A 151 14.52 -8.91 6.18
CA ALA A 151 14.87 -8.37 4.86
C ALA A 151 15.48 -9.43 3.93
N ASP A 152 16.46 -10.21 4.42
CA ASP A 152 17.05 -11.32 3.67
C ASP A 152 16.02 -12.41 3.34
N THR A 153 15.10 -12.71 4.26
CA THR A 153 14.06 -13.72 4.09
C THR A 153 13.03 -13.28 3.03
N PHE A 154 12.58 -12.02 3.06
CA PHE A 154 11.67 -11.46 2.06
C PHE A 154 12.29 -11.41 0.66
N ALA A 155 13.55 -10.99 0.54
CA ALA A 155 14.26 -11.00 -0.73
C ALA A 155 14.48 -12.43 -1.27
N ALA A 156 14.82 -13.39 -0.41
CA ALA A 156 14.97 -14.80 -0.77
C ALA A 156 13.64 -15.48 -1.17
N TRP A 157 12.51 -15.01 -0.63
CA TRP A 157 11.17 -15.41 -1.05
C TRP A 157 10.66 -14.64 -2.29
N GLN A 158 11.46 -13.74 -2.86
CA GLN A 158 11.11 -12.89 -3.99
C GLN A 158 9.94 -11.92 -3.74
N VAL A 159 9.82 -11.37 -2.53
CA VAL A 159 8.85 -10.28 -2.27
C VAL A 159 9.15 -9.04 -3.13
N ASP A 160 8.11 -8.40 -3.66
CA ASP A 160 8.19 -7.14 -4.42
C ASP A 160 7.76 -5.91 -3.60
N TYR A 161 6.99 -6.10 -2.53
CA TYR A 161 6.39 -5.04 -1.72
C TYR A 161 6.38 -5.45 -0.24
N LEU A 162 6.80 -4.55 0.65
CA LEU A 162 6.64 -4.69 2.11
C LEU A 162 5.71 -3.59 2.63
N LYS A 163 4.67 -3.96 3.40
CA LYS A 163 4.07 -3.05 4.39
C LYS A 163 4.77 -3.35 5.72
N LEU A 164 5.42 -2.34 6.30
CA LEU A 164 5.95 -2.41 7.66
C LEU A 164 5.05 -1.57 8.56
N ASP A 165 4.43 -2.22 9.53
CA ASP A 165 3.59 -1.62 10.56
C ASP A 165 4.42 -1.19 11.79
N GLY A 166 3.76 -0.65 12.81
CA GLY A 166 4.42 -0.09 14.00
C GLY A 166 3.69 -0.33 15.32
N CYS A 167 3.04 -1.47 15.52
CA CYS A 167 2.52 -1.85 16.82
C CYS A 167 3.67 -2.28 17.78
N ASN A 168 3.38 -2.36 19.08
CA ASN A 168 4.26 -2.95 20.10
C ASN A 168 5.73 -2.43 20.10
N ILE A 169 5.92 -1.12 19.88
CA ILE A 169 7.21 -0.42 19.92
C ILE A 169 7.05 0.97 20.57
N ASN A 170 8.14 1.56 21.05
CA ASN A 170 8.13 2.99 21.39
C ASN A 170 8.17 3.82 20.09
N VAL A 171 7.25 4.77 19.94
CA VAL A 171 7.16 5.70 18.81
C VAL A 171 8.46 6.49 18.58
N ASP A 172 9.23 6.79 19.65
CA ASP A 172 10.53 7.47 19.53
C ASP A 172 11.56 6.67 18.72
N LEU A 173 11.42 5.34 18.63
CA LEU A 173 12.32 4.46 17.90
C LEU A 173 11.95 4.35 16.41
N MET A 174 10.69 4.62 16.05
CA MET A 174 10.19 4.48 14.68
C MET A 174 11.05 5.21 13.63
N PRO A 175 11.45 6.49 13.79
CA PRO A 175 12.23 7.19 12.77
C PRO A 175 13.59 6.56 12.48
N SER A 176 14.17 5.84 13.44
CA SER A 176 15.42 5.08 13.26
C SER A 176 15.17 3.68 12.71
N GLY A 177 14.08 3.04 13.14
CA GLY A 177 13.70 1.66 12.78
C GLY A 177 13.27 1.50 11.33
N TYR A 178 12.34 2.36 10.92
CA TYR A 178 11.94 2.52 9.52
C TYR A 178 13.17 2.81 8.62
N ALA A 179 14.07 3.70 9.06
CA ALA A 179 15.34 3.97 8.37
C ALA A 179 16.34 2.79 8.39
N GLU A 180 16.18 1.81 9.28
CA GLU A 180 17.03 0.62 9.34
C GLU A 180 16.58 -0.41 8.32
N MET A 181 15.28 -0.75 8.27
CA MET A 181 14.74 -1.64 7.24
C MET A 181 15.08 -1.11 5.84
N GLY A 182 14.97 0.21 5.62
CA GLY A 182 15.26 0.84 4.33
C GLY A 182 16.71 0.75 3.86
N ARG A 183 17.64 0.44 4.76
CA ARG A 183 19.01 0.07 4.39
C ARG A 183 19.15 -1.43 4.20
N MET A 184 18.47 -2.26 4.99
CA MET A 184 18.56 -3.73 4.88
C MET A 184 17.88 -4.27 3.61
N LEU A 185 16.70 -3.78 3.21
CA LEU A 185 16.07 -4.18 1.95
C LEU A 185 16.92 -3.77 0.74
N ASN A 186 17.43 -2.53 0.72
CA ASN A 186 18.32 -2.04 -0.34
C ASN A 186 19.61 -2.88 -0.46
N LEU A 187 20.20 -3.28 0.68
CA LEU A 187 21.38 -4.16 0.73
C LEU A 187 21.13 -5.58 0.19
N THR A 188 19.89 -6.01 -0.01
CA THR A 188 19.59 -7.30 -0.69
C THR A 188 19.80 -7.24 -2.21
N GLY A 189 19.82 -6.04 -2.80
CA GLY A 189 19.88 -5.83 -4.25
C GLY A 189 18.57 -6.11 -4.99
N ARG A 190 17.48 -6.52 -4.31
CA ARG A 190 16.13 -6.60 -4.90
C ARG A 190 15.39 -5.28 -4.70
N PRO A 191 14.80 -4.66 -5.75
CA PRO A 191 13.95 -3.49 -5.59
C PRO A 191 12.68 -3.82 -4.78
N ILE A 192 12.54 -3.22 -3.60
CA ILE A 192 11.39 -3.32 -2.68
C ILE A 192 11.10 -1.90 -2.12
N VAL A 193 9.92 -1.71 -1.53
CA VAL A 193 9.35 -0.48 -0.92
C VAL A 193 9.72 -0.36 0.59
N ASP A 194 10.13 0.81 1.13
CA ASP A 194 10.58 0.98 2.55
C ASP A 194 10.31 2.39 3.23
N TYR A 195 11.23 3.08 3.97
CA TYR A 195 11.02 4.37 4.75
C TYR A 195 12.29 5.30 5.08
N HIS A 196 12.27 6.66 4.93
CA HIS A 196 13.39 7.71 4.97
C HIS A 196 14.39 7.43 6.09
N LEU A 197 14.05 7.41 7.38
CA LEU A 197 12.92 8.01 8.12
C LEU A 197 11.48 7.68 7.59
N ILE A 198 10.88 8.42 6.62
CA ILE A 198 9.64 8.14 5.80
C ILE A 198 9.82 8.35 4.24
N GLY A 199 9.64 9.52 3.60
CA GLY A 199 9.82 9.70 2.13
C GLY A 199 11.21 9.60 1.42
N GLN A 200 12.30 9.05 2.00
CA GLN A 200 13.64 8.86 1.35
C GLN A 200 14.02 7.39 1.20
N HIS A 201 13.32 6.49 1.90
CA HIS A 201 13.32 5.06 1.62
C HIS A 201 11.87 4.53 1.40
N CYS A 202 10.81 5.35 1.58
CA CYS A 202 9.44 5.03 1.15
C CYS A 202 9.21 5.21 -0.33
N ASN A 203 8.31 4.34 -0.81
CA ASN A 203 7.42 4.70 -1.92
C ASN A 203 6.03 5.16 -1.49
N LEU A 204 5.55 4.85 -0.27
CA LEU A 204 4.28 5.34 0.29
C LEU A 204 4.19 5.15 1.80
N TRP A 205 3.33 5.91 2.48
CA TRP A 205 3.12 5.81 3.93
C TRP A 205 1.67 6.12 4.34
N ARG A 206 1.14 5.34 5.30
CA ARG A 206 -0.17 5.56 5.93
C ARG A 206 -0.14 6.81 6.82
N ASN A 207 -1.14 7.69 6.70
CA ASN A 207 -1.19 8.95 7.47
C ASN A 207 -2.26 9.02 8.56
N PHE A 208 -3.23 8.11 8.56
CA PHE A 208 -4.41 8.19 9.42
C PHE A 208 -4.98 6.80 9.75
N ASP A 209 -5.96 6.76 10.65
CA ASP A 209 -6.69 5.59 11.15
C ASP A 209 -7.07 4.58 10.05
N ASP A 210 -7.02 3.29 10.40
CA ASP A 210 -7.45 2.17 9.54
C ASP A 210 -8.88 2.34 8.99
N ILE A 211 -9.03 2.13 7.68
CA ILE A 211 -10.32 2.18 7.02
C ILE A 211 -11.18 0.97 7.41
N LYS A 212 -12.29 1.27 8.07
CA LYS A 212 -13.33 0.31 8.42
C LYS A 212 -14.37 0.28 7.30
N ARG A 213 -14.94 -0.89 7.02
CA ARG A 213 -16.01 -1.08 6.02
C ARG A 213 -17.29 -0.31 6.40
N SER A 214 -17.29 1.00 6.13
CA SER A 214 -18.37 1.93 6.45
C SER A 214 -18.16 3.29 5.76
N TRP A 215 -19.27 3.97 5.44
CA TRP A 215 -19.24 5.35 4.94
C TRP A 215 -18.68 6.36 5.96
N ALA A 216 -18.83 6.09 7.26
CA ALA A 216 -18.26 6.93 8.31
C ALA A 216 -16.73 7.01 8.22
N SER A 217 -16.07 5.85 8.00
CA SER A 217 -14.60 5.77 7.89
C SER A 217 -14.06 6.49 6.65
N ILE A 218 -14.72 6.31 5.49
CA ILE A 218 -14.36 7.03 4.25
C ILE A 218 -14.41 8.55 4.51
N LYS A 219 -15.48 9.06 5.11
CA LYS A 219 -15.59 10.49 5.41
C LYS A 219 -14.52 10.99 6.37
N SER A 220 -14.24 10.29 7.46
CA SER A 220 -13.20 10.73 8.42
C SER A 220 -11.80 10.81 7.80
N ILE A 221 -11.50 9.95 6.81
CA ILE A 221 -10.26 10.02 6.03
C ILE A 221 -10.28 11.26 5.11
N ILE A 222 -11.37 11.51 4.39
CA ILE A 222 -11.54 12.73 3.56
C ILE A 222 -11.42 14.00 4.40
N ASP A 223 -12.14 14.05 5.54
CA ASP A 223 -12.06 15.15 6.50
C ASP A 223 -10.60 15.36 6.96
N TYR A 224 -9.87 14.31 7.36
CA TYR A 224 -8.47 14.43 7.78
C TYR A 224 -7.55 14.97 6.66
N TYR A 225 -7.69 14.43 5.44
CA TYR A 225 -6.86 14.79 4.30
C TYR A 225 -7.11 16.24 3.86
N ASP A 226 -8.36 16.67 3.75
CA ASP A 226 -8.73 18.05 3.40
C ASP A 226 -8.28 19.06 4.47
N HIS A 227 -8.30 18.69 5.76
CA HIS A 227 -7.78 19.54 6.85
C HIS A 227 -6.24 19.62 6.89
N ASN A 228 -5.52 18.70 6.25
CA ASN A 228 -4.04 18.65 6.25
C ASN A 228 -3.40 18.84 4.86
N GLN A 229 -4.20 19.07 3.81
CA GLN A 229 -3.77 19.15 2.42
C GLN A 229 -2.58 20.09 2.17
N ASP A 230 -2.48 21.22 2.88
CA ASP A 230 -1.36 22.17 2.74
C ASP A 230 -0.01 21.59 3.20
N LYS A 231 -0.01 20.52 4.02
CA LYS A 231 1.17 19.74 4.41
C LYS A 231 1.40 18.54 3.49
N HIS A 232 0.32 17.91 3.01
CA HIS A 232 0.37 16.69 2.22
C HIS A 232 0.80 16.94 0.76
N ILE A 233 0.16 17.89 0.08
CA ILE A 233 0.43 18.21 -1.33
C ILE A 233 1.92 18.44 -1.65
N PRO A 234 2.73 19.18 -0.85
CA PRO A 234 4.16 19.35 -1.13
C PRO A 234 5.05 18.17 -0.72
N ALA A 235 4.56 17.20 0.06
CA ALA A 235 5.33 16.04 0.51
C ALA A 235 5.31 14.89 -0.53
N GLN A 236 4.20 14.75 -1.26
CA GLN A 236 3.99 13.72 -2.27
C GLN A 236 4.78 13.95 -3.58
N GLY A 237 4.84 12.91 -4.41
CA GLY A 237 5.17 12.96 -5.83
C GLY A 237 5.57 11.58 -6.38
N PRO A 238 6.00 11.49 -7.65
CA PRO A 238 6.53 10.26 -8.23
C PRO A 238 7.59 9.58 -7.34
N GLY A 239 7.31 8.33 -6.94
CA GLY A 239 8.14 7.55 -6.04
C GLY A 239 7.89 7.76 -4.54
N ARG A 240 6.89 8.56 -4.12
CA ARG A 240 6.55 8.83 -2.70
C ARG A 240 5.11 9.33 -2.50
N TRP A 241 4.19 8.46 -2.06
CA TRP A 241 2.75 8.73 -2.00
C TRP A 241 2.15 8.78 -0.59
N HIS A 242 1.12 9.60 -0.39
CA HIS A 242 0.25 9.50 0.77
C HIS A 242 -0.69 8.30 0.62
N ASP A 243 -0.80 7.49 1.67
CA ASP A 243 -1.71 6.34 1.74
C ASP A 243 -2.92 6.66 2.65
N PRO A 244 -4.11 6.94 2.07
CA PRO A 244 -5.39 7.07 2.78
C PRO A 244 -6.06 5.72 3.09
N ASP A 245 -5.33 4.61 2.96
CA ASP A 245 -5.77 3.23 3.19
C ASP A 245 -6.67 2.63 2.08
N MET A 246 -6.90 1.31 2.17
CA MET A 246 -7.50 0.49 1.12
C MET A 246 -8.83 1.00 0.50
N ILE A 247 -8.97 0.77 -0.80
CA ILE A 247 -10.23 0.88 -1.53
C ILE A 247 -11.20 -0.23 -1.08
N ILE A 248 -12.30 0.15 -0.43
CA ILE A 248 -13.33 -0.80 0.07
C ILE A 248 -14.52 -0.99 -0.88
N VAL A 249 -14.42 -0.48 -2.12
CA VAL A 249 -15.38 -0.67 -3.21
C VAL A 249 -15.65 -2.16 -3.45
N GLY A 250 -16.93 -2.54 -3.58
CA GLY A 250 -17.35 -3.94 -3.72
C GLY A 250 -17.71 -4.63 -2.39
N ASN A 251 -17.53 -3.97 -1.25
CA ASN A 251 -18.01 -4.47 0.04
C ASN A 251 -19.47 -4.10 0.31
N THR A 252 -20.13 -4.92 1.13
CA THR A 252 -21.56 -4.89 1.44
C THR A 252 -22.00 -3.71 2.30
N GLU A 253 -21.07 -2.98 2.91
CA GLU A 253 -21.34 -1.94 3.91
C GLU A 253 -21.37 -0.51 3.33
N ILE A 254 -21.20 -0.35 2.01
CA ILE A 254 -21.26 0.94 1.31
C ILE A 254 -22.13 0.87 0.05
N THR A 255 -22.74 2.00 -0.31
CA THR A 255 -23.56 2.10 -1.53
C THR A 255 -22.72 2.29 -2.79
N VAL A 256 -23.33 2.09 -3.96
CA VAL A 256 -22.72 2.36 -5.28
C VAL A 256 -22.18 3.80 -5.38
N ASP A 257 -22.90 4.79 -4.84
CA ASP A 257 -22.46 6.18 -4.91
C ASP A 257 -21.36 6.52 -3.89
N GLN A 258 -21.37 5.90 -2.71
CA GLN A 258 -20.26 5.98 -1.75
C GLN A 258 -18.98 5.34 -2.31
N ALA A 259 -19.13 4.23 -3.05
CA ALA A 259 -18.03 3.59 -3.78
C ALA A 259 -17.47 4.48 -4.91
N LYS A 260 -18.33 5.16 -5.68
CA LYS A 260 -17.88 6.17 -6.66
C LYS A 260 -17.10 7.29 -5.98
N VAL A 261 -17.59 7.82 -4.85
CA VAL A 261 -16.89 8.87 -4.09
C VAL A 261 -15.51 8.40 -3.62
N GLN A 262 -15.37 7.23 -3.00
CA GLN A 262 -14.05 6.75 -2.56
C GLN A 262 -13.07 6.65 -3.74
N MET A 263 -13.47 5.95 -4.81
CA MET A 263 -12.62 5.77 -6.00
C MET A 263 -12.22 7.12 -6.62
N SER A 264 -13.15 8.06 -6.69
CA SER A 264 -12.90 9.38 -7.31
C SER A 264 -11.97 10.24 -6.48
N ILE A 265 -12.16 10.27 -5.15
CA ILE A 265 -11.35 11.11 -4.25
C ILE A 265 -9.94 10.56 -4.08
N TRP A 266 -9.76 9.25 -3.93
CA TRP A 266 -8.43 8.62 -3.92
C TRP A 266 -7.67 8.93 -5.21
N SER A 267 -8.36 8.83 -6.37
CA SER A 267 -7.73 9.14 -7.67
C SER A 267 -7.40 10.63 -7.83
N ILE A 268 -8.21 11.55 -7.28
CA ILE A 268 -7.92 12.99 -7.27
C ILE A 268 -6.69 13.32 -6.42
N TRP A 269 -6.41 12.55 -5.38
CA TRP A 269 -5.19 12.70 -4.58
C TRP A 269 -3.97 11.95 -5.16
N SER A 270 -4.09 11.21 -6.28
CA SER A 270 -3.07 10.23 -6.73
C SER A 270 -2.66 9.30 -5.58
N SER A 271 -3.63 8.55 -5.04
CA SER A 271 -3.45 7.69 -3.87
C SER A 271 -3.42 6.19 -4.24
N PRO A 272 -2.69 5.35 -3.49
CA PRO A 272 -2.58 3.93 -3.76
C PRO A 272 -3.94 3.23 -3.94
N LEU A 273 -4.22 2.72 -5.14
CA LEU A 273 -5.45 2.00 -5.45
C LEU A 273 -5.33 0.53 -5.05
N ILE A 274 -5.18 0.29 -3.75
CA ILE A 274 -5.10 -1.05 -3.16
C ILE A 274 -6.49 -1.50 -2.73
N MET A 275 -7.08 -2.44 -3.47
CA MET A 275 -8.41 -2.99 -3.18
C MET A 275 -8.41 -3.88 -1.94
N SER A 276 -9.47 -3.86 -1.13
CA SER A 276 -9.72 -4.91 -0.13
C SER A 276 -11.19 -5.34 -0.16
N ASN A 277 -11.46 -6.37 -0.96
CA ASN A 277 -12.79 -6.87 -1.30
C ASN A 277 -12.71 -8.36 -1.73
N ASP A 278 -13.86 -9.01 -1.95
CA ASP A 278 -13.89 -10.39 -2.45
C ASP A 278 -14.16 -10.39 -3.97
N LEU A 279 -13.09 -10.47 -4.77
CA LEU A 279 -13.17 -10.39 -6.23
C LEU A 279 -13.98 -11.55 -6.86
N ARG A 280 -14.15 -12.69 -6.15
CA ARG A 280 -14.94 -13.83 -6.61
C ARG A 280 -16.45 -13.55 -6.60
N MET A 281 -16.89 -12.54 -5.84
CA MET A 281 -18.30 -12.22 -5.60
C MET A 281 -18.64 -10.73 -5.81
N ILE A 282 -17.72 -9.96 -6.40
CA ILE A 282 -17.93 -8.53 -6.63
C ILE A 282 -19.00 -8.28 -7.69
N ALA A 283 -20.03 -7.49 -7.35
CA ALA A 283 -21.11 -7.18 -8.29
C ALA A 283 -20.61 -6.31 -9.46
N PRO A 284 -21.13 -6.48 -10.70
CA PRO A 284 -20.63 -5.80 -11.90
C PRO A 284 -20.47 -4.28 -11.76
N VAL A 285 -21.45 -3.60 -11.15
CA VAL A 285 -21.40 -2.14 -10.92
C VAL A 285 -20.21 -1.67 -10.07
N PHE A 286 -19.70 -2.50 -9.15
CA PHE A 286 -18.50 -2.18 -8.38
C PHE A 286 -17.21 -2.52 -9.15
N ARG A 287 -17.24 -3.57 -9.98
CA ARG A 287 -16.16 -3.87 -10.93
C ARG A 287 -16.00 -2.76 -11.98
N GLU A 288 -17.10 -2.21 -12.50
CA GLU A 288 -17.11 -1.07 -13.42
C GLU A 288 -16.49 0.21 -12.79
N ILE A 289 -16.73 0.46 -11.49
CA ILE A 289 -16.10 1.57 -10.77
C ILE A 289 -14.58 1.38 -10.68
N LEU A 290 -14.12 0.18 -10.31
CA LEU A 290 -12.71 -0.14 -10.15
C LEU A 290 -11.95 -0.16 -11.48
N LEU A 291 -12.53 -0.74 -12.53
CA LEU A 291 -11.90 -0.84 -13.86
C LEU A 291 -12.05 0.42 -14.72
N ASN A 292 -12.56 1.53 -14.18
CA ASN A 292 -12.79 2.76 -14.93
C ASN A 292 -11.47 3.42 -15.36
N ARG A 293 -11.06 3.15 -16.60
CA ARG A 293 -9.79 3.62 -17.17
C ARG A 293 -9.63 5.14 -17.18
N LEU A 294 -10.72 5.92 -17.22
CA LEU A 294 -10.64 7.39 -17.16
C LEU A 294 -10.34 7.89 -15.74
N VAL A 295 -10.83 7.19 -14.71
CA VAL A 295 -10.56 7.51 -13.30
C VAL A 295 -9.14 7.04 -12.93
N ILE A 296 -8.76 5.84 -13.35
CA ILE A 296 -7.38 5.32 -13.21
C ILE A 296 -6.36 6.23 -13.91
N ALA A 297 -6.69 6.79 -15.08
CA ALA A 297 -5.79 7.71 -15.80
C ALA A 297 -5.61 9.08 -15.10
N ILE A 298 -6.48 9.45 -14.16
CA ILE A 298 -6.30 10.63 -13.29
C ILE A 298 -5.35 10.28 -12.14
N ASP A 299 -5.57 9.13 -11.49
CA ASP A 299 -4.72 8.63 -10.42
C ASP A 299 -3.26 8.43 -10.87
N GLN A 300 -3.10 7.77 -12.00
CA GLN A 300 -1.82 7.39 -12.60
C GLN A 300 -1.19 8.49 -13.48
N ASP A 301 -1.60 9.76 -13.32
CA ASP A 301 -0.99 10.87 -14.06
C ASP A 301 0.53 10.99 -13.72
N PRO A 302 1.43 11.07 -14.72
CA PRO A 302 2.87 11.01 -14.50
C PRO A 302 3.46 12.26 -13.82
N LEU A 303 2.69 13.34 -13.61
CA LEU A 303 3.12 14.46 -12.77
C LEU A 303 2.99 14.13 -11.28
N GLY A 304 2.08 13.23 -10.90
CA GLY A 304 1.86 12.79 -9.51
C GLY A 304 1.42 13.89 -8.54
N ILE A 305 0.75 14.93 -9.04
CA ILE A 305 0.38 16.12 -8.26
C ILE A 305 -0.93 15.85 -7.53
N MET A 306 -0.84 15.67 -6.20
CA MET A 306 -1.99 15.53 -5.31
C MET A 306 -3.00 16.68 -5.48
N GLY A 307 -4.27 16.35 -5.74
CA GLY A 307 -5.37 17.31 -5.80
C GLY A 307 -5.69 18.00 -4.47
N ARG A 308 -6.46 19.09 -4.55
CA ARG A 308 -6.81 19.97 -3.42
C ARG A 308 -8.32 20.20 -3.35
N LEU A 309 -8.90 20.22 -2.15
CA LEU A 309 -10.22 20.80 -1.92
C LEU A 309 -10.14 22.32 -2.10
N VAL A 310 -10.59 22.81 -3.28
CA VAL A 310 -10.54 24.24 -3.62
C VAL A 310 -11.72 25.05 -3.08
N ALA A 311 -12.85 24.42 -2.76
CA ALA A 311 -14.02 25.08 -2.18
C ALA A 311 -14.96 24.08 -1.50
N ASN A 312 -15.42 24.40 -0.28
CA ASN A 312 -16.51 23.68 0.40
C ASN A 312 -17.82 24.47 0.26
N VAL A 313 -18.69 24.04 -0.65
CA VAL A 313 -19.94 24.74 -1.01
C VAL A 313 -21.17 24.19 -0.27
N SER A 314 -21.15 24.29 1.06
CA SER A 314 -22.24 23.89 1.95
C SER A 314 -23.50 24.78 1.87
N PHE A 315 -23.93 25.21 0.67
CA PHE A 315 -25.04 26.16 0.50
C PHE A 315 -25.82 26.05 -0.83
N PHE A 316 -26.54 24.94 -1.04
CA PHE A 316 -27.63 24.86 -2.03
C PHE A 316 -28.93 24.24 -1.46
N ALA A 317 -29.24 24.59 -0.21
CA ALA A 317 -30.54 24.30 0.40
C ALA A 317 -31.63 25.23 -0.17
N LEU A 318 -32.29 24.76 -1.24
CA LEU A 318 -33.64 25.11 -1.72
C LEU A 318 -34.18 26.51 -1.31
N ARG A 319 -34.05 27.48 -2.23
CA ARG A 319 -34.96 28.62 -2.36
C ARG A 319 -35.68 28.59 -3.71
N MET A 320 -36.60 27.64 -3.83
CA MET A 320 -37.77 27.68 -4.73
C MET A 320 -38.96 27.09 -3.96
#